data_AF-A0A1G3UA18-F1
#
_entry.id   AF-A0A1G3UA18-F1
#
_cell.length_a   1.000
_cell.length_b   1.000
_cell.length_c   1.000
_cell.angle_alpha   90.00
_cell.angle_beta   90.00
_cell.angle_gamma   90.00
#
_symmetry.space_group_name_H-M   'P 1'
#
loop_
_entity.id
_entity.type
_entity.pdbx_description
1 polymer ?
#
loop_
_entity_poly.entity_id
_entity_poly.type
_entity_poly.pdbx_seq_one_letter_code
_entity_poly.pdbx_strand_id
1 'polypeptide(L)'
;MVKSFLILIICKIFLFADEQIVLVVADDFNSQRAILSCFENNKKVFDSFEVNLGKGGLGHGLGEVEFLHNPQEPLKQEGDKKAPIGIFTLEAVFGYEKGIKTKMPYLYASEDLICVDDSDSNFYNKIIKTPKIMPKSFENMKRDDAQYELGIVVGHNKEQIREAGSCIFLHVESAEDAPTAG
;
A
#
# COMPACT_ATOMS: atom_id res chain seq x y z
N MET A 1 24.15 18.74 -42.66
CA MET A 1 22.73 18.31 -42.56
C MET A 1 22.69 17.10 -41.63
N VAL A 2 22.45 17.35 -40.33
CA VAL A 2 22.53 16.32 -39.27
C VAL A 2 21.28 15.45 -39.35
N LYS A 3 21.45 14.16 -39.64
CA LYS A 3 20.39 13.16 -39.59
C LYS A 3 20.16 12.81 -38.12
N SER A 4 19.06 13.30 -37.54
CA SER A 4 18.64 12.91 -36.20
C SER A 4 18.09 11.48 -36.24
N PHE A 5 18.73 10.56 -35.53
CA PHE A 5 18.20 9.22 -35.29
C PHE A 5 17.30 9.29 -34.05
N LEU A 6 16.00 9.10 -34.26
CA LEU A 6 15.04 8.87 -33.19
C LEU A 6 15.27 7.44 -32.67
N ILE A 7 16.00 7.31 -31.56
CA ILE A 7 16.07 6.05 -30.83
C ILE A 7 14.74 5.92 -30.07
N LEU A 8 13.78 5.21 -30.67
CA LEU A 8 12.61 4.71 -29.96
C LEU A 8 13.09 3.63 -28.99
N ILE A 9 13.44 4.04 -27.77
CA ILE A 9 13.54 3.11 -26.64
C ILE A 9 12.09 2.73 -26.32
N ILE A 10 11.61 1.68 -26.98
CA ILE A 10 10.45 0.93 -26.49
C ILE A 10 10.94 0.29 -25.20
N CYS A 11 10.73 0.97 -24.07
CA CYS A 11 10.70 0.31 -22.77
C CYS A 11 9.54 -0.67 -22.83
N LYS A 12 9.79 -1.86 -23.39
CA LYS A 12 9.11 -3.05 -22.92
C LYS A 12 9.46 -3.09 -21.44
N ILE A 13 8.51 -2.67 -20.60
CA ILE A 13 8.46 -3.13 -19.22
C ILE A 13 8.55 -4.65 -19.36
N PHE A 14 9.73 -5.20 -19.13
CA PHE A 14 9.94 -6.64 -19.17
C PHE A 14 9.16 -7.15 -17.96
N LEU A 15 7.91 -7.57 -18.18
CA LEU A 15 7.20 -8.44 -17.24
C LEU A 15 8.00 -9.74 -17.24
N PHE A 16 8.78 -9.97 -16.19
CA PHE A 16 9.52 -11.22 -16.04
C PHE A 16 8.52 -12.36 -15.91
N ALA A 17 8.90 -13.54 -16.41
CA ALA A 17 8.00 -14.69 -16.60
C ALA A 17 7.57 -15.42 -15.30
N ASP A 18 7.68 -14.77 -14.13
CA ASP A 18 7.36 -15.30 -12.79
C ASP A 18 6.72 -14.22 -11.88
N GLU A 19 5.92 -13.31 -12.43
CA GLU A 19 5.34 -12.18 -11.67
C GLU A 19 3.91 -12.44 -11.18
N GLN A 20 3.70 -12.21 -9.88
CA GLN A 20 2.39 -12.08 -9.25
C GLN A 20 2.05 -10.59 -9.09
N ILE A 21 0.86 -10.18 -9.53
CA ILE A 21 0.43 -8.78 -9.52
C ILE A 21 -0.95 -8.66 -8.89
N VAL A 22 -1.10 -7.69 -7.99
CA VAL A 22 -2.39 -7.17 -7.54
C VAL A 22 -2.61 -5.83 -8.23
N LEU A 23 -3.61 -5.75 -9.09
CA LEU A 23 -3.99 -4.55 -9.82
C LEU A 23 -5.27 -3.98 -9.23
N VAL A 24 -5.23 -2.74 -8.76
CA VAL A 24 -6.37 -2.01 -8.23
C VAL A 24 -6.62 -0.78 -9.10
N VAL A 25 -7.81 -0.65 -9.67
CA VAL A 25 -8.17 0.44 -10.59
C VAL A 25 -9.44 1.13 -10.11
N ALA A 26 -9.35 2.44 -9.92
CA ALA A 26 -10.48 3.31 -9.59
C ALA A 26 -10.82 4.22 -10.78
N ASP A 27 -12.03 4.78 -10.79
CA ASP A 27 -12.50 5.66 -11.87
C ASP A 27 -11.81 7.03 -11.82
N ASP A 28 -11.58 7.58 -10.62
CA ASP A 28 -10.96 8.89 -10.42
C ASP A 28 -10.29 9.07 -9.05
N PHE A 29 -9.68 10.24 -8.83
CA PHE A 29 -8.99 10.61 -7.58
C PHE A 29 -9.88 10.76 -6.34
N ASN A 30 -11.20 10.86 -6.49
CA ASN A 30 -12.15 10.99 -5.37
C ASN A 30 -12.87 9.67 -5.07
N SER A 31 -12.60 8.64 -5.86
CA SER A 31 -13.21 7.32 -5.75
C SER A 31 -12.84 6.66 -4.42
N GLN A 32 -13.86 6.25 -3.68
CA GLN A 32 -13.71 5.49 -2.44
C GLN A 32 -13.77 3.97 -2.66
N ARG A 33 -13.87 3.55 -3.92
CA ARG A 33 -13.96 2.15 -4.35
C ARG A 33 -13.16 1.93 -5.62
N ALA A 34 -12.74 0.70 -5.83
CA ALA A 34 -11.98 0.28 -6.98
C ALA A 34 -12.27 -1.18 -7.33
N ILE A 35 -11.83 -1.61 -8.50
CA ILE A 35 -11.82 -3.02 -8.89
C ILE A 35 -10.43 -3.59 -8.67
N LEU A 36 -10.35 -4.66 -7.87
CA LEU A 36 -9.15 -5.45 -7.67
C LEU A 36 -9.13 -6.64 -8.64
N SER A 37 -7.96 -6.91 -9.22
CA SER A 37 -7.69 -8.07 -10.05
C SER A 37 -6.32 -8.66 -9.70
N CYS A 38 -6.23 -9.99 -9.62
CA CYS A 38 -4.97 -10.69 -9.36
C CYS A 38 -4.49 -11.42 -10.61
N PHE A 39 -3.18 -11.36 -10.86
CA PHE A 39 -2.53 -12.04 -11.98
C PHE A 39 -1.32 -12.85 -11.50
N GLU A 40 -1.08 -13.99 -12.14
CA GLU A 40 0.15 -14.77 -12.05
C GLU A 40 0.58 -15.13 -13.47
N ASN A 41 1.80 -14.76 -13.86
CA ASN A 41 2.34 -15.02 -15.20
C ASN A 41 1.41 -14.53 -16.32
N ASN A 42 0.92 -13.30 -16.17
CA ASN A 42 -0.04 -12.64 -17.07
C ASN A 42 -1.41 -13.31 -17.20
N LYS A 43 -1.73 -14.29 -16.36
CA LYS A 43 -3.05 -14.92 -16.31
C LYS A 43 -3.80 -14.43 -15.08
N LYS A 44 -5.04 -14.00 -15.27
CA LYS A 44 -5.93 -13.67 -14.15
C LYS A 44 -6.16 -14.95 -13.32
N VAL A 45 -5.96 -14.87 -12.01
CA VAL A 45 -6.04 -16.05 -11.11
C VAL A 45 -7.38 -16.18 -10.38
N PHE A 46 -8.11 -15.06 -10.20
CA PHE A 46 -9.46 -15.03 -9.60
C PHE A 46 -10.34 -14.03 -10.34
N ASP A 47 -11.66 -14.15 -10.18
CA ASP A 47 -12.58 -13.10 -10.65
C ASP A 47 -12.26 -11.76 -9.97
N SER A 48 -12.48 -10.68 -10.70
CA SER A 48 -12.31 -9.33 -10.18
C SER A 48 -13.45 -8.99 -9.23
N PHE A 49 -13.16 -8.25 -8.17
CA PHE A 49 -14.16 -7.81 -7.20
C PHE A 49 -13.91 -6.38 -6.76
N GLU A 50 -14.97 -5.74 -6.24
CA GLU A 50 -14.91 -4.38 -5.71
C GLU A 50 -14.16 -4.38 -4.37
N VAL A 51 -13.38 -3.33 -4.13
CA VAL A 51 -12.64 -3.09 -2.89
C VAL A 51 -12.78 -1.64 -2.47
N ASN A 52 -12.66 -1.39 -1.16
CA ASN A 52 -12.71 -0.04 -0.61
C ASN A 52 -11.35 0.65 -0.64
N LEU A 53 -11.40 1.96 -0.84
CA LEU A 53 -10.26 2.88 -0.81
C LEU A 53 -10.42 3.86 0.36
N GLY A 54 -9.40 4.72 0.53
CA GLY A 54 -9.41 5.78 1.53
C GLY A 54 -10.61 6.71 1.37
N LYS A 55 -11.15 7.19 2.49
CA LYS A 55 -12.30 8.12 2.51
C LYS A 55 -12.09 9.41 1.72
N GLY A 56 -10.85 9.87 1.62
CA GLY A 56 -10.43 11.02 0.81
C GLY A 56 -10.15 10.68 -0.66
N GLY A 57 -10.29 9.41 -1.06
CA GLY A 57 -10.02 8.91 -2.41
C GLY A 57 -8.56 8.49 -2.59
N LEU A 58 -7.91 9.03 -3.61
CA LEU A 58 -6.55 8.67 -4.01
C LEU A 58 -5.63 9.89 -4.05
N GLY A 59 -4.33 9.66 -3.86
CA GLY A 59 -3.25 10.64 -4.04
C GLY A 59 -1.95 9.97 -4.46
N HIS A 60 -1.12 10.64 -5.26
CA HIS A 60 0.16 10.09 -5.73
C HIS A 60 1.09 9.77 -4.56
N GLY A 61 1.48 8.49 -4.49
CA GLY A 61 2.31 7.95 -3.42
C GLY A 61 3.79 7.87 -3.79
N LEU A 62 4.57 7.32 -2.86
CA LEU A 62 6.00 7.10 -2.97
C LEU A 62 6.25 5.60 -3.14
N GLY A 63 6.31 5.14 -4.38
CA GLY A 63 6.50 3.73 -4.74
C GLY A 63 7.82 3.47 -5.48
N GLU A 64 7.89 2.33 -6.16
CA GLU A 64 9.07 1.88 -6.92
C GLU A 64 9.35 2.73 -8.18
N VAL A 65 8.31 3.39 -8.70
CA VAL A 65 8.40 4.27 -9.87
C VAL A 65 7.69 5.58 -9.56
N GLU A 66 8.39 6.69 -9.83
CA GLU A 66 7.79 8.03 -9.78
C GLU A 66 7.01 8.28 -11.07
N PHE A 67 5.71 8.56 -10.93
CA PHE A 67 4.85 8.94 -12.06
C PHE A 67 4.88 10.44 -12.28
N LEU A 68 4.99 10.85 -13.55
CA LEU A 68 4.71 12.22 -13.94
C LEU A 68 3.22 12.48 -13.72
N HIS A 69 2.93 13.50 -12.93
CA HIS A 69 1.57 13.90 -12.57
C HIS A 69 1.41 15.41 -12.72
N ASN A 70 0.18 15.85 -12.90
CA ASN A 70 -0.11 17.28 -12.92
C ASN A 70 0.09 17.84 -11.48
N PRO A 71 0.76 19.00 -11.29
CA PRO A 71 0.87 19.65 -9.98
C PRO A 71 -0.46 19.93 -9.24
N GLN A 72 -1.61 19.92 -9.93
CA GLN A 72 -2.92 20.05 -9.29
C GLN A 72 -3.51 18.72 -8.79
N GLU A 73 -2.94 17.59 -9.17
CA GLU A 73 -3.36 16.27 -8.69
C GLU A 73 -2.92 16.06 -7.23
N PRO A 74 -3.72 15.37 -6.43
CA PRO A 74 -3.43 15.18 -5.01
C PRO A 74 -2.18 14.31 -4.81
N LEU A 75 -1.33 14.70 -3.86
CA LEU A 75 -0.25 13.88 -3.32
C LEU A 75 -0.72 13.20 -2.04
N LYS A 76 -0.29 11.95 -1.82
CA LYS A 76 -0.51 11.23 -0.56
C LYS A 76 0.25 11.90 0.57
N GLN A 77 -0.46 12.21 1.65
CA GLN A 77 0.06 12.81 2.88
C GLN A 77 -0.54 12.14 4.13
N GLU A 78 0.07 12.40 5.27
CA GLU A 78 -0.41 11.91 6.56
C GLU A 78 -1.79 12.54 6.89
N GLY A 79 -2.75 11.71 7.29
CA GLY A 79 -4.10 12.17 7.66
C GLY A 79 -5.00 12.71 6.52
N ASP A 80 -4.56 12.66 5.26
CA ASP A 80 -5.34 13.12 4.09
C ASP A 80 -6.53 12.21 3.72
N LYS A 81 -6.54 11.02 4.32
CA LYS A 81 -7.48 9.92 4.11
C LYS A 81 -7.48 9.34 2.71
N LYS A 82 -6.40 9.47 1.96
CA LYS A 82 -6.27 8.96 0.59
C LYS A 82 -5.45 7.69 0.57
N ALA A 83 -5.84 6.72 -0.25
CA ALA A 83 -4.94 5.61 -0.58
C ALA A 83 -3.89 6.06 -1.62
N PRO A 84 -2.65 5.53 -1.58
CA PRO A 84 -1.60 5.96 -2.49
C PRO A 84 -1.77 5.38 -3.90
N ILE A 85 -1.53 6.20 -4.92
CA ILE A 85 -1.40 5.81 -6.33
C ILE A 85 0.09 5.52 -6.59
N GLY A 86 0.40 4.37 -7.17
CA GLY A 86 1.79 4.01 -7.46
C GLY A 86 1.96 2.56 -7.87
N ILE A 87 3.21 2.18 -8.10
CA ILE A 87 3.64 0.78 -8.17
C ILE A 87 4.38 0.49 -6.87
N PHE A 88 3.93 -0.51 -6.13
CA PHE A 88 4.47 -0.84 -4.82
C PHE A 88 4.84 -2.32 -4.76
N THR A 89 5.92 -2.62 -4.06
CA THR A 89 6.19 -3.97 -3.57
C THR A 89 5.21 -4.34 -2.45
N LEU A 90 4.96 -5.66 -2.31
CA LEU A 90 4.26 -6.21 -1.15
C LEU A 90 5.31 -6.82 -0.22
N GLU A 91 5.51 -6.21 0.94
CA GLU A 91 6.71 -6.42 1.77
C GLU A 91 6.56 -7.60 2.74
N ALA A 92 5.36 -7.75 3.32
CA ALA A 92 5.05 -8.81 4.26
C ALA A 92 3.55 -9.06 4.33
N VAL A 93 3.18 -10.28 4.70
CA VAL A 93 1.84 -10.59 5.21
C VAL A 93 1.85 -10.40 6.72
N PHE A 94 0.77 -9.91 7.30
CA PHE A 94 0.56 -9.91 8.75
C PHE A 94 -0.78 -10.54 9.10
N GLY A 95 -0.92 -11.04 10.32
CA GLY A 95 -2.19 -11.58 10.78
C GLY A 95 -2.18 -12.11 12.21
N TYR A 96 -3.35 -12.56 12.66
CA TYR A 96 -3.60 -12.96 14.06
C TYR A 96 -3.23 -14.40 14.37
N GLU A 97 -3.02 -15.22 13.35
CA GLU A 97 -2.70 -16.63 13.51
C GLU A 97 -1.20 -16.83 13.72
N LYS A 98 -0.83 -17.73 14.63
CA LYS A 98 0.58 -18.06 14.88
C LYS A 98 1.04 -19.17 13.94
N GLY A 99 2.26 -19.07 13.45
CA GLY A 99 2.91 -20.17 12.73
C GLY A 99 2.37 -20.42 11.31
N ILE A 100 1.67 -19.44 10.72
CA ILE A 100 1.35 -19.48 9.29
C ILE A 100 2.64 -19.52 8.47
N LYS A 101 2.68 -20.40 7.48
CA LYS A 101 3.77 -20.49 6.50
C LYS A 101 3.32 -19.86 5.19
N THR A 102 3.91 -18.73 4.84
CA THR A 102 3.74 -18.05 3.55
C THR A 102 5.06 -18.04 2.79
N LYS A 103 5.00 -17.81 1.46
CA LYS A 103 6.21 -17.53 0.67
C LYS A 103 6.78 -16.13 0.96
N MET A 104 5.92 -15.16 1.23
CA MET A 104 6.30 -13.83 1.74
C MET A 104 6.65 -13.90 3.23
N PRO A 105 7.44 -12.94 3.77
CA PRO A 105 7.59 -12.78 5.21
C PRO A 105 6.23 -12.66 5.91
N TYR A 106 6.11 -13.28 7.09
CA TYR A 106 4.89 -13.23 7.90
C TYR A 106 5.14 -12.56 9.25
N LEU A 107 4.33 -11.56 9.58
CA LEU A 107 4.34 -10.84 10.85
C LEU A 107 3.14 -11.29 11.69
N TYR A 108 3.40 -11.97 12.80
CA TYR A 108 2.36 -12.25 13.78
C TYR A 108 1.98 -10.94 14.50
N ALA A 109 0.75 -10.46 14.27
CA ALA A 109 0.21 -9.27 14.90
C ALA A 109 -0.19 -9.57 16.36
N SER A 110 0.80 -9.50 17.24
CA SER A 110 0.61 -9.57 18.69
C SER A 110 0.11 -8.25 19.26
N GLU A 111 -0.39 -8.29 20.51
CA GLU A 111 -0.85 -7.12 21.28
C GLU A 111 0.24 -6.04 21.45
N ASP A 112 1.51 -6.43 21.38
CA ASP A 112 2.66 -5.53 21.49
C ASP A 112 3.23 -5.11 20.12
N LEU A 113 2.55 -5.39 19.00
CA LEU A 113 3.00 -5.00 17.67
C LEU A 113 2.22 -3.77 17.19
N ILE A 114 2.96 -2.72 16.83
CA ILE A 114 2.41 -1.43 16.38
C ILE A 114 3.03 -1.01 15.06
N CYS A 115 2.30 -0.24 14.25
CA CYS A 115 2.84 0.54 13.15
C CYS A 115 2.85 2.01 13.53
N VAL A 116 3.99 2.70 13.41
CA VAL A 116 4.13 4.08 13.88
C VAL A 116 3.81 5.07 12.76
N ASP A 117 2.75 5.85 12.94
CA ASP A 117 2.29 6.92 12.04
C ASP A 117 2.71 8.34 12.51
N ASP A 118 3.43 8.44 13.62
CA ASP A 118 4.03 9.69 14.11
C ASP A 118 5.24 10.12 13.26
N SER A 119 5.05 11.14 12.41
CA SER A 119 6.07 11.66 11.48
C SER A 119 7.31 12.27 12.16
N ASP A 120 7.23 12.63 13.44
CA ASP A 120 8.37 13.09 14.23
C ASP A 120 9.19 11.93 14.82
N SER A 121 8.66 10.70 14.82
CA SER A 121 9.29 9.54 15.42
C SER A 121 10.45 9.00 14.56
N ASN A 122 11.52 8.54 15.22
CA ASN A 122 12.59 7.78 14.55
C ASN A 122 12.09 6.42 14.00
N PHE A 123 10.91 5.98 14.44
CA PHE A 123 10.26 4.77 13.99
C PHE A 123 9.13 5.02 12.98
N TYR A 124 8.97 6.25 12.48
CA TYR A 124 7.93 6.59 11.50
C TYR A 124 7.89 5.61 10.33
N ASN A 125 6.67 5.22 9.93
CA ASN A 125 6.36 4.24 8.89
C ASN A 125 7.08 2.88 9.09
N LYS A 126 7.20 2.42 10.35
CA LYS A 126 7.73 1.09 10.69
C LYS A 126 6.77 0.31 11.57
N ILE A 127 6.71 -0.99 11.31
CA ILE A 127 6.08 -1.96 12.20
C ILE A 127 7.14 -2.43 13.22
N ILE A 128 6.89 -2.17 14.49
CA ILE A 128 7.81 -2.49 15.59
C ILE A 128 7.07 -3.11 16.76
N LYS A 129 7.83 -3.78 17.64
CA LYS A 129 7.32 -4.05 18.99
C LYS A 129 7.26 -2.75 19.79
N THR A 130 6.23 -2.63 20.62
CA THR A 130 6.00 -1.49 21.50
C THR A 130 7.28 -1.09 22.24
N PRO A 131 7.83 0.11 21.99
CA PRO A 131 9.06 0.57 22.61
C PRO A 131 8.82 1.02 24.06
N LYS A 132 9.90 1.22 24.82
CA LYS A 132 9.81 1.75 26.19
C LYS A 132 9.27 3.18 26.24
N ILE A 133 9.60 4.00 25.23
CA ILE A 133 9.10 5.37 25.07
C ILE A 133 8.16 5.33 23.87
N MET A 134 6.86 5.50 24.12
CA MET A 134 5.84 5.44 23.10
C MET A 134 5.98 6.59 22.09
N PRO A 135 5.77 6.34 20.79
CA PRO A 135 5.55 7.41 19.83
C PRO A 135 4.24 8.14 20.16
N LYS A 136 4.07 9.37 19.66
CA LYS A 136 2.86 10.18 19.94
C LYS A 136 1.62 9.60 19.28
N SER A 137 1.80 8.92 18.15
CA SER A 137 0.76 8.27 17.35
C SER A 137 1.27 6.94 16.81
N PHE A 138 0.36 5.96 16.72
CA PHE A 138 0.60 4.65 16.14
C PHE A 138 -0.72 3.89 15.93
N GLU A 139 -0.69 2.91 15.03
CA GLU A 139 -1.72 1.91 14.86
C GLU A 139 -1.35 0.61 15.60
N ASN A 140 -2.31 0.01 16.30
CA ASN A 140 -2.14 -1.36 16.82
C ASN A 140 -2.33 -2.36 15.67
N MET A 141 -1.37 -3.27 15.49
CA MET A 141 -1.49 -4.31 14.47
C MET A 141 -2.54 -5.37 14.86
N LYS A 142 -2.72 -5.59 16.17
CA LYS A 142 -3.81 -6.39 16.73
C LYS A 142 -4.98 -5.47 17.08
N ARG A 143 -6.05 -5.50 16.29
CA ARG A 143 -7.21 -4.63 16.43
C ARG A 143 -8.40 -5.40 17.01
N ASP A 144 -9.19 -4.73 17.83
CA ASP A 144 -10.40 -5.31 18.43
C ASP A 144 -11.54 -5.49 17.40
N ASP A 145 -11.52 -4.73 16.31
CA ASP A 145 -12.52 -4.77 15.23
C ASP A 145 -12.17 -5.77 14.11
N ALA A 146 -11.10 -6.54 14.28
CA ALA A 146 -10.63 -7.58 13.37
C ALA A 146 -10.28 -7.13 11.93
N GLN A 147 -10.23 -5.82 11.62
CA GLN A 147 -9.85 -5.36 10.28
C GLN A 147 -8.45 -5.85 9.86
N TYR A 148 -7.56 -6.06 10.83
CA TYR A 148 -6.19 -6.54 10.62
C TYR A 148 -6.03 -8.04 10.90
N GLU A 149 -7.13 -8.82 10.86
CA GLU A 149 -7.09 -10.27 11.03
C GLU A 149 -6.10 -10.93 10.05
N LEU A 150 -6.10 -10.43 8.81
CA LEU A 150 -5.12 -10.73 7.79
C LEU A 150 -4.89 -9.48 6.94
N GLY A 151 -3.64 -9.20 6.60
CA GLY A 151 -3.32 -8.11 5.69
C GLY A 151 -1.94 -8.21 5.08
N ILE A 152 -1.64 -7.25 4.20
CA ILE A 152 -0.39 -7.15 3.46
C ILE A 152 0.16 -5.75 3.62
N VAL A 153 1.46 -5.65 3.91
CA VAL A 153 2.20 -4.40 3.96
C VAL A 153 2.49 -3.93 2.55
N VAL A 154 1.99 -2.74 2.20
CA VAL A 154 2.27 -2.08 0.93
C VAL A 154 3.52 -1.24 1.09
N GLY A 155 4.49 -1.42 0.18
CA GLY A 155 5.78 -0.72 0.18
C GLY A 155 5.72 0.76 -0.20
N HIS A 156 4.76 1.52 0.34
CA HIS A 156 4.67 2.96 0.18
C HIS A 156 5.59 3.67 1.18
N ASN A 157 6.27 4.73 0.73
CA ASN A 157 7.11 5.60 1.56
C ASN A 157 8.22 4.84 2.32
N LYS A 158 8.92 3.93 1.62
CA LYS A 158 9.98 3.06 2.20
C LYS A 158 11.15 3.84 2.82
N GLU A 159 11.46 5.00 2.23
CA GLU A 159 12.48 5.93 2.74
C GLU A 159 12.01 6.73 3.96
N GLN A 160 10.76 6.54 4.42
CA GLN A 160 10.19 7.15 5.61
C GLN A 160 10.24 8.69 5.56
N ILE A 161 9.93 9.24 4.39
CA ILE A 161 9.82 10.69 4.18
C ILE A 161 8.66 11.19 5.04
N ARG A 162 8.97 12.10 5.96
CA ARG A 162 8.00 12.65 6.92
C ARG A 162 6.77 13.19 6.22
N GLU A 163 5.61 12.98 6.84
CA GLU A 163 4.30 13.46 6.41
C GLU A 163 3.81 12.94 5.04
N ALA A 164 4.56 12.07 4.35
CA ALA A 164 4.18 11.50 3.06
C ALA A 164 3.22 10.29 3.17
N GLY A 165 2.52 10.14 4.30
CA GLY A 165 1.69 8.98 4.64
C GLY A 165 2.51 7.78 5.13
N SER A 166 1.88 6.96 5.97
CA SER A 166 2.48 5.82 6.65
C SER A 166 1.49 4.68 6.85
N CYS A 167 1.98 3.51 7.26
CA CYS A 167 1.16 2.36 7.68
C CYS A 167 0.10 1.96 6.64
N ILE A 168 0.50 1.90 5.36
CA ILE A 168 -0.39 1.55 4.26
C ILE A 168 -0.50 0.03 4.14
N PHE A 169 -1.72 -0.48 4.22
CA PHE A 169 -2.02 -1.90 4.19
C PHE A 169 -3.15 -2.24 3.21
N LEU A 170 -3.09 -3.45 2.65
CA LEU A 170 -4.29 -4.16 2.18
C LEU A 170 -4.78 -5.00 3.34
N HIS A 171 -6.06 -4.94 3.69
CA HIS A 171 -6.59 -5.63 4.85
C HIS A 171 -8.06 -6.03 4.67
N VAL A 172 -8.60 -6.77 5.64
CA VAL A 172 -9.99 -7.23 5.62
C VAL A 172 -10.92 -6.02 5.64
N GLU A 173 -11.88 -6.03 4.72
CA GLU A 173 -12.91 -5.01 4.62
C GLU A 173 -13.77 -4.97 5.89
N SER A 174 -14.05 -3.76 6.39
CA SER A 174 -14.91 -3.60 7.56
C SER A 174 -16.40 -3.78 7.22
N ALA A 175 -16.84 -3.26 6.08
CA ALA A 175 -18.16 -3.45 5.47
C ALA A 175 -18.13 -3.03 3.99
N GLU A 176 -19.04 -3.55 3.17
CA GLU A 176 -19.14 -3.35 1.70
C GLU A 176 -19.13 -1.87 1.25
N ASP A 177 -19.66 -0.96 2.07
CA ASP A 177 -19.76 0.48 1.74
C ASP A 177 -18.90 1.38 2.66
N ALA A 178 -17.96 0.80 3.40
CA ALA A 178 -17.16 1.54 4.39
C ALA A 178 -15.77 1.87 3.84
N PRO A 179 -15.44 3.17 3.60
CA PRO A 179 -14.11 3.54 3.15
C PRO A 179 -13.06 3.25 4.23
N THR A 180 -11.82 3.07 3.81
CA THR A 180 -10.69 2.93 4.74
C THR A 180 -10.24 4.29 5.27
N ALA A 181 -9.37 4.26 6.28
CA ALA A 181 -8.76 5.48 6.80
C ALA A 181 -7.93 6.21 5.74
N GLY A 182 -7.31 5.47 4.80
CA GLY A 182 -6.58 5.97 3.63
C GLY A 182 -5.08 6.10 3.84
#